data_AF-A0A843GX27-F1
#
_entry.id   AF-A0A843GX27-F1
#
_cell.length_a   1.000
_cell.length_b   1.000
_cell.length_c   1.000
_cell.angle_alpha   90.00
_cell.angle_beta   90.00
_cell.angle_gamma   90.00
#
_symmetry.space_group_name_H-M   'P 1'
#
loop_
_entity.id
_entity.type
_entity.pdbx_description
1 polymer ?
#
loop_
_entity_poly.entity_id
_entity_poly.type
_entity_poly.pdbx_seq_one_letter_code
_entity_poly.pdbx_strand_id
1 'polypeptide(L)'
;MPYGPLFYNKLNYLDNTFFPNTQKRRNNLSYAYWERSLFQRACSVFEFELPNEWGGNVKDFFYYCLYRFGYVCVLHLPKYGLIFQPCSLKGYNIYYQPTEAIITNKAFTMSENNTKHIIGENCELIKLTPDYLSTWDIISYYAEKLSSLDAAIAMSIECSKAGFLLGAKTKAAAESLKKMMDKISRGECCVIYDTKLVTDDPVSKDSPFQYWDRKLKENYITSDQLNDFQTILNNFDAEIGIKTIPYQKKERLVTSEAESRMIDSAARSIVWYETLSSSIEKVNHMFNTDIKVRLRYDETETNLNEGYKENGMG
;
A
#
# COMPACT_ATOMS: atom_id res chain seq x y z
N MET A 1 23.29 30.82 -4.07
CA MET A 1 22.96 29.41 -3.76
C MET A 1 23.28 28.59 -5.00
N PRO A 2 24.19 27.59 -4.94
CA PRO A 2 24.56 26.84 -6.13
C PRO A 2 23.39 25.92 -6.53
N TYR A 3 22.95 26.05 -7.78
CA TYR A 3 21.93 25.19 -8.38
C TYR A 3 22.53 23.79 -8.57
N GLY A 4 22.26 22.89 -7.62
CA GLY A 4 22.44 21.46 -7.84
C GLY A 4 21.35 20.93 -8.77
N PRO A 5 21.64 19.98 -9.68
CA PRO A 5 20.62 19.38 -10.52
C PRO A 5 19.56 18.69 -9.64
N LEU A 6 18.30 19.05 -9.83
CA LEU A 6 17.19 18.43 -9.12
C LEU A 6 17.07 16.97 -9.59
N PHE A 7 17.30 16.03 -8.68
CA PHE A 7 17.02 14.60 -8.91
C PHE A 7 15.55 14.41 -9.31
N TYR A 8 15.25 13.40 -10.14
CA TYR A 8 13.92 13.14 -10.73
C TYR A 8 12.77 13.15 -9.70
N ASN A 9 13.01 12.67 -8.48
CA ASN A 9 12.03 12.70 -7.38
C ASN A 9 11.66 14.13 -6.93
N LYS A 10 12.63 15.05 -6.92
CA LYS A 10 12.40 16.48 -6.59
C LYS A 10 11.73 17.23 -7.73
N LEU A 11 12.01 16.86 -8.98
CA LEU A 11 11.29 17.38 -10.14
C LEU A 11 9.83 16.95 -10.12
N ASN A 12 9.53 15.69 -9.81
CA ASN A 12 8.14 15.21 -9.68
C ASN A 12 7.37 15.91 -8.55
N TYR A 13 8.04 16.21 -7.43
CA TYR A 13 7.43 16.98 -6.34
C TYR A 13 7.03 18.40 -6.79
N LEU A 14 7.92 19.08 -7.52
CA LEU A 14 7.66 20.43 -8.05
C LEU A 14 6.61 20.41 -9.18
N ASP A 15 6.72 19.50 -10.15
CA ASP A 15 5.75 19.37 -11.25
C ASP A 15 4.34 19.07 -10.75
N ASN A 16 4.20 18.21 -9.74
CA ASN A 16 2.88 17.91 -9.15
C ASN A 16 2.26 19.15 -8.46
N THR A 17 3.09 20.09 -8.00
CA THR A 17 2.64 21.32 -7.34
C THR A 17 2.27 22.42 -8.35
N PHE A 18 2.92 22.47 -9.51
CA PHE A 18 2.76 23.56 -10.50
C PHE A 18 2.00 23.18 -11.77
N PHE A 19 1.99 21.90 -12.18
CA PHE A 19 1.36 21.41 -13.41
C PHE A 19 0.55 20.12 -13.16
N PRO A 20 -0.73 20.23 -12.75
CA PRO A 20 -1.59 19.08 -12.48
C PRO A 20 -1.92 18.23 -13.72
N ASN A 21 -1.53 18.69 -14.92
CA ASN A 21 -1.88 18.06 -16.20
C ASN A 21 -1.06 16.80 -16.51
N THR A 22 -0.01 16.50 -15.74
CA THR A 22 0.77 15.26 -15.86
C THR A 22 0.62 14.45 -14.58
N GLN A 23 -0.52 13.80 -14.39
CA GLN A 23 -0.73 12.92 -13.23
C GLN A 23 0.22 11.72 -13.28
N LYS A 24 1.43 11.91 -12.74
CA LYS A 24 2.35 10.81 -12.46
C LYS A 24 1.86 10.11 -11.19
N ARG A 25 1.30 8.92 -11.37
CA ARG A 25 0.69 8.12 -10.29
C ARG A 25 1.71 7.44 -9.39
N ARG A 26 2.92 7.20 -9.90
CA ARG A 26 4.03 6.60 -9.15
C ARG A 26 4.97 7.68 -8.65
N ASN A 27 5.56 7.45 -7.48
CA ASN A 27 6.65 8.26 -6.93
C ASN A 27 6.20 9.66 -6.43
N ASN A 28 5.00 9.73 -5.86
CA ASN A 28 4.49 10.86 -5.07
C ASN A 28 4.43 10.45 -3.57
N LEU A 29 4.23 11.42 -2.66
CA LEU A 29 4.22 11.14 -1.22
C LEU A 29 3.05 10.21 -0.81
N SER A 30 1.87 10.40 -1.42
CA SER A 30 0.69 9.55 -1.18
C SER A 30 0.95 8.09 -1.58
N TYR A 31 1.59 7.84 -2.72
CA TYR A 31 1.97 6.52 -3.20
C TYR A 31 2.94 5.85 -2.23
N ALA A 32 3.99 6.57 -1.80
CA ALA A 32 4.96 6.02 -0.84
C ALA A 32 4.31 5.68 0.51
N TYR A 33 3.34 6.49 0.95
CA TYR A 33 2.53 6.22 2.13
C TYR A 33 1.68 4.94 1.98
N TRP A 34 0.97 4.81 0.85
CA TRP A 34 0.13 3.63 0.59
C TRP A 34 0.96 2.36 0.39
N GLU A 35 2.08 2.43 -0.33
CA GLU A 35 3.00 1.32 -0.52
C GLU A 35 3.52 0.78 0.82
N ARG A 36 3.94 1.66 1.74
CA ARG A 36 4.37 1.26 3.09
C ARG A 36 3.22 0.69 3.92
N SER A 37 2.05 1.30 3.87
CA SER A 37 0.88 0.86 4.64
C SER A 37 0.41 -0.53 4.19
N LEU A 38 0.31 -0.74 2.88
CA LEU A 38 -0.08 -2.03 2.29
C LEU A 38 0.98 -3.12 2.52
N PHE A 39 2.27 -2.77 2.49
CA PHE A 39 3.35 -3.70 2.86
C PHE A 39 3.20 -4.20 4.30
N GLN A 40 2.96 -3.30 5.27
CA GLN A 40 2.74 -3.69 6.66
C GLN A 40 1.51 -4.60 6.82
N ARG A 41 0.43 -4.34 6.05
CA ARG A 41 -0.74 -5.22 6.01
C ARG A 41 -0.40 -6.60 5.42
N ALA A 42 0.34 -6.67 4.32
CA ALA A 42 0.77 -7.94 3.73
C ALA A 42 1.64 -8.78 4.68
N CYS A 43 2.53 -8.15 5.45
CA CYS A 43 3.34 -8.84 6.47
C CYS A 43 2.50 -9.39 7.64
N SER A 44 1.25 -8.97 7.80
CA SER A 44 0.39 -9.45 8.89
C SER A 44 -0.22 -10.83 8.64
N VAL A 45 -0.21 -11.32 7.39
CA VAL A 45 -0.83 -12.58 6.99
C VAL A 45 -0.12 -13.80 7.58
N PHE A 46 1.22 -13.79 7.57
CA PHE A 46 2.04 -14.89 8.04
C PHE A 46 2.80 -14.55 9.31
N GLU A 47 2.81 -15.49 10.24
CA GLU A 47 3.64 -15.46 11.42
C GLU A 47 4.78 -16.46 11.29
N PHE A 48 6.02 -15.96 11.48
CA PHE A 48 7.23 -16.78 11.43
C PHE A 48 7.82 -16.93 12.83
N GLU A 49 8.05 -18.18 13.22
CA GLU A 49 8.92 -18.58 14.31
C GLU A 49 10.32 -18.80 13.72
N LEU A 50 11.24 -17.89 14.00
CA LEU A 50 12.61 -17.90 13.48
C LEU A 50 13.60 -18.24 14.60
N PRO A 51 14.82 -18.72 14.27
CA PRO A 51 15.88 -18.95 15.24
C PRO A 51 16.17 -17.69 16.06
N ASN A 52 16.59 -17.86 17.32
CA ASN A 52 16.88 -16.75 18.24
C ASN A 52 17.90 -15.75 17.67
N GLU A 53 18.82 -16.21 16.84
CA GLU A 53 19.82 -15.38 16.14
C GLU A 53 19.20 -14.37 15.16
N TRP A 54 17.98 -14.64 14.67
CA TRP A 54 17.26 -13.82 13.70
C TRP A 54 16.18 -12.95 14.36
N GLY A 55 16.28 -12.71 15.68
CA GLY A 55 15.35 -11.86 16.42
C GLY A 55 15.49 -10.34 16.13
N GLY A 56 14.50 -9.57 16.60
CA GLY A 56 14.51 -8.10 16.55
C GLY A 56 14.60 -7.53 15.13
N ASN A 57 15.50 -6.58 14.90
CA ASN A 57 15.68 -5.90 13.61
C ASN A 57 16.05 -6.85 12.45
N VAL A 58 16.61 -8.02 12.76
CA VAL A 58 16.94 -9.04 11.76
C VAL A 58 15.66 -9.68 11.22
N LYS A 59 14.64 -9.89 12.07
CA LYS A 59 13.31 -10.36 11.65
C LYS A 59 12.67 -9.38 10.68
N ASP A 60 12.78 -8.07 10.93
CA ASP A 60 12.24 -7.04 10.03
C ASP A 60 12.92 -7.09 8.65
N PHE A 61 14.23 -7.34 8.63
CA PHE A 61 14.98 -7.53 7.38
C PHE A 61 14.58 -8.82 6.65
N PHE A 62 14.28 -9.90 7.38
CA PHE A 62 13.75 -11.14 6.80
C PHE A 62 12.42 -10.91 6.09
N TYR A 63 11.46 -10.25 6.76
CA TYR A 63 10.18 -9.87 6.14
C TYR A 63 10.38 -9.01 4.91
N TYR A 64 11.25 -8.00 4.99
CA TYR A 64 11.56 -7.16 3.84
C TYR A 64 12.09 -7.99 2.67
N CYS A 65 13.05 -8.88 2.90
CA CYS A 65 13.62 -9.69 1.82
C CYS A 65 12.57 -10.59 1.16
N LEU A 66 11.79 -11.31 1.97
CA LEU A 66 10.82 -12.27 1.48
C LEU A 66 9.70 -11.59 0.68
N TYR A 67 9.12 -10.51 1.19
CA TYR A 67 8.00 -9.83 0.52
C TYR A 67 8.44 -8.91 -0.62
N ARG A 68 9.63 -8.30 -0.54
CA ARG A 68 10.14 -7.38 -1.58
C ARG A 68 10.81 -8.10 -2.74
N PHE A 69 11.60 -9.13 -2.47
CA PHE A 69 12.31 -9.88 -3.52
C PHE A 69 11.60 -11.18 -3.91
N GLY A 70 10.66 -11.68 -3.08
CA GLY A 70 9.92 -12.91 -3.32
C GLY A 70 10.60 -14.17 -2.76
N TYR A 71 11.91 -14.10 -2.53
CA TYR A 71 12.70 -15.20 -2.00
C TYR A 71 13.90 -14.70 -1.21
N VAL A 72 14.43 -15.58 -0.36
CA VAL A 72 15.63 -15.34 0.44
C VAL A 72 16.47 -16.61 0.50
N CYS A 73 17.80 -16.47 0.44
CA CYS A 73 18.71 -17.59 0.51
C CYS A 73 19.23 -17.76 1.94
N VAL A 74 19.12 -18.98 2.46
CA VAL A 74 19.68 -19.39 3.75
C VAL A 74 20.96 -20.17 3.49
N LEU A 75 22.03 -19.80 4.19
CA LEU A 75 23.33 -20.43 4.07
C LEU A 75 24.04 -20.48 5.42
N HIS A 76 24.97 -21.43 5.54
CA HIS A 76 25.87 -21.52 6.67
C HIS A 76 27.27 -21.04 6.28
N LEU A 77 27.76 -19.97 6.90
CA LEU A 77 29.13 -19.49 6.71
C LEU A 77 29.96 -19.80 7.96
N PRO A 78 31.18 -20.36 7.81
CA PRO A 78 32.03 -20.71 8.97
C PRO A 78 32.29 -19.56 9.95
N LYS A 79 32.30 -18.32 9.44
CA LYS A 79 32.57 -17.11 10.25
C LYS A 79 31.31 -16.52 10.91
N TYR A 80 30.15 -16.66 10.27
CA TYR A 80 28.92 -15.96 10.66
C TYR A 80 27.84 -16.90 11.18
N GLY A 81 28.04 -18.22 11.08
CA GLY A 81 27.02 -19.20 11.41
C GLY A 81 25.91 -19.25 10.36
N LEU A 82 24.69 -19.52 10.82
CA LEU A 82 23.51 -19.62 9.97
C LEU A 82 22.95 -18.23 9.68
N ILE A 83 22.98 -17.82 8.42
CA ILE A 83 22.50 -16.50 7.99
C ILE A 83 21.56 -16.62 6.80
N PHE A 84 20.79 -15.56 6.58
CA PHE A 84 20.03 -15.38 5.36
C PHE A 84 20.46 -14.10 4.65
N GLN A 85 20.37 -14.08 3.32
CA GLN A 85 20.67 -12.91 2.49
C GLN A 85 19.74 -12.84 1.26
N PRO A 86 19.45 -11.62 0.77
CA PRO A 86 18.90 -11.46 -0.56
C PRO A 86 19.92 -11.97 -1.58
N CYS A 87 19.45 -12.68 -2.61
CA CYS A 87 20.31 -13.27 -3.63
C CYS A 87 19.74 -13.04 -5.02
N SER A 88 20.55 -13.25 -6.04
CA SER A 88 20.12 -13.37 -7.43
C SER A 88 20.22 -14.82 -7.87
N LEU A 89 19.23 -15.31 -8.60
CA LEU A 89 19.15 -16.69 -9.04
C LEU A 89 19.85 -16.88 -10.39
N LYS A 90 20.58 -17.99 -10.55
CA LYS A 90 21.28 -18.34 -11.80
C LYS A 90 21.18 -19.84 -12.10
N GLY A 91 21.29 -20.17 -13.38
CA GLY A 91 21.27 -21.54 -13.87
C GLY A 91 19.86 -22.12 -13.88
N TYR A 92 19.68 -23.24 -14.56
CA TYR A 92 18.39 -23.90 -14.71
C TYR A 92 18.60 -25.41 -14.69
N ASN A 93 17.79 -26.11 -13.89
CA ASN A 93 17.71 -27.57 -13.93
C ASN A 93 16.75 -28.04 -15.04
N ILE A 94 16.53 -29.36 -15.13
CA ILE A 94 15.64 -29.99 -16.13
C ILE A 94 14.21 -29.42 -16.05
N TYR A 95 13.77 -28.99 -14.88
CA TYR A 95 12.46 -28.40 -14.63
C TYR A 95 12.47 -26.86 -14.64
N TYR A 96 13.51 -26.23 -15.22
CA TYR A 96 13.69 -24.78 -15.26
C TYR A 96 13.70 -24.09 -13.89
N GLN A 97 14.04 -24.82 -12.82
CA GLN A 97 14.26 -24.22 -11.51
C GLN A 97 15.71 -23.74 -11.38
N PRO A 98 15.96 -22.64 -10.65
CA PRO A 98 17.30 -22.12 -10.43
C PRO A 98 18.20 -23.12 -9.70
N THR A 99 19.46 -23.20 -10.10
CA THR A 99 20.45 -24.14 -9.52
C THR A 99 21.47 -23.46 -8.63
N GLU A 100 21.75 -22.18 -8.88
CA GLU A 100 22.77 -21.40 -8.17
C GLU A 100 22.15 -20.12 -7.58
N ALA A 101 22.58 -19.77 -6.36
CA ALA A 101 22.30 -18.48 -5.73
C ALA A 101 23.56 -17.62 -5.69
N ILE A 102 23.48 -16.41 -6.23
CA ILE A 102 24.56 -15.42 -6.18
C ILE A 102 24.24 -14.43 -5.08
N ILE A 103 25.12 -14.36 -4.09
CA ILE A 103 25.00 -13.45 -2.96
C ILE A 103 26.14 -12.45 -3.05
N THR A 104 25.81 -11.16 -2.94
CA THR A 104 26.82 -10.11 -2.98
C THR A 104 26.56 -9.15 -1.83
N ASN A 105 27.39 -9.24 -0.79
CA ASN A 105 27.33 -8.32 0.34
C ASN A 105 28.73 -7.74 0.59
N LYS A 106 28.82 -6.41 0.77
CA LYS A 106 30.08 -5.72 1.04
C LYS A 106 30.70 -6.13 2.39
N ALA A 107 29.90 -6.64 3.32
CA ALA A 107 30.38 -7.14 4.60
C ALA A 107 31.06 -8.51 4.50
N PHE A 108 30.84 -9.25 3.40
CA PHE A 108 31.46 -10.54 3.17
C PHE A 108 32.87 -10.41 2.62
N THR A 109 33.70 -11.37 2.97
CA THR A 109 35.06 -11.50 2.44
C THR A 109 34.97 -11.77 0.93
N MET A 110 35.99 -11.37 0.15
CA MET A 110 36.03 -11.65 -1.29
C MET A 110 35.93 -13.15 -1.61
N SER A 111 36.42 -14.02 -0.73
CA SER A 111 36.26 -15.48 -0.86
C SER A 111 34.80 -15.92 -0.70
N GLU A 112 34.10 -15.38 0.30
CA GLU A 112 32.68 -15.70 0.58
C GLU A 112 31.77 -15.21 -0.55
N ASN A 113 32.04 -14.02 -1.12
CA ASN A 113 31.29 -13.48 -2.26
C ASN A 113 31.55 -14.24 -3.59
N ASN A 114 32.73 -14.83 -3.78
CA ASN A 114 33.07 -15.58 -5.00
C ASN A 114 32.75 -17.09 -4.90
N THR A 115 32.24 -17.53 -3.75
CA THR A 115 31.84 -18.93 -3.58
C THR A 115 30.56 -19.19 -4.38
N LYS A 116 30.54 -20.28 -5.16
CA LYS A 116 29.33 -20.71 -5.84
C LYS A 116 28.41 -21.37 -4.81
N HIS A 117 27.26 -20.76 -4.54
CA HIS A 117 26.24 -21.37 -3.70
C HIS A 117 25.28 -22.19 -4.58
N ILE A 118 25.37 -23.52 -4.48
CA ILE A 118 24.51 -24.46 -5.20
C ILE A 118 23.31 -24.76 -4.30
N ILE A 119 22.11 -24.55 -4.85
CA ILE A 119 20.84 -24.76 -4.15
C ILE A 119 20.62 -26.27 -3.96
N GLY A 120 20.32 -26.70 -2.74
CA GLY A 120 20.16 -28.11 -2.38
C GLY A 120 21.44 -28.79 -1.88
N GLU A 121 22.60 -28.13 -2.00
CA GLU A 121 23.88 -28.64 -1.48
C GLU A 121 24.42 -27.75 -0.36
N ASN A 122 24.72 -26.49 -0.68
CA ASN A 122 25.40 -25.56 0.24
C ASN A 122 24.48 -24.41 0.69
N CYS A 123 23.35 -24.22 0.01
CA CYS A 123 22.35 -23.23 0.37
C CYS A 123 20.95 -23.75 0.02
N GLU A 124 19.94 -23.17 0.66
CA GLU A 124 18.54 -23.43 0.35
C GLU A 124 17.77 -22.11 0.26
N LEU A 125 16.64 -22.11 -0.46
CA LEU A 125 15.83 -20.91 -0.68
C LEU A 125 14.51 -21.02 0.08
N ILE A 126 14.12 -19.92 0.73
CA ILE A 126 12.75 -19.70 1.19
C ILE A 126 12.08 -18.80 0.16
N LYS A 127 11.05 -19.30 -0.52
CA LYS A 127 10.28 -18.53 -1.52
C LYS A 127 8.84 -18.34 -1.06
N LEU A 128 8.30 -17.16 -1.31
CA LEU A 128 6.94 -16.77 -0.96
C LEU A 128 5.91 -17.32 -1.96
N THR A 129 6.26 -17.24 -3.25
CA THR A 129 5.42 -17.62 -4.38
C THR A 129 6.08 -18.75 -5.18
N PRO A 130 5.31 -19.59 -5.85
CA PRO A 130 5.85 -20.72 -6.60
C PRO A 130 6.75 -20.28 -7.77
N ASP A 131 6.50 -19.08 -8.32
CA ASP A 131 7.16 -18.47 -9.48
C ASP A 131 8.35 -17.56 -9.13
N TYR A 132 8.76 -17.52 -7.86
CA TYR A 132 9.88 -16.69 -7.36
C TYR A 132 9.63 -15.16 -7.46
N LEU A 133 8.38 -14.73 -7.66
CA LEU A 133 8.02 -13.32 -7.68
C LEU A 133 7.70 -12.77 -6.27
N SER A 134 7.98 -11.49 -6.08
CA SER A 134 7.56 -10.77 -4.88
C SER A 134 6.07 -10.47 -4.88
N THR A 135 5.49 -10.22 -3.71
CA THR A 135 4.14 -9.62 -3.59
C THR A 135 4.13 -8.10 -3.79
N TRP A 136 5.28 -7.53 -4.14
CA TRP A 136 5.45 -6.08 -4.32
C TRP A 136 4.70 -5.53 -5.53
N ASP A 137 4.46 -6.35 -6.54
CA ASP A 137 3.67 -6.02 -7.72
C ASP A 137 2.20 -5.76 -7.35
N ILE A 138 1.60 -6.63 -6.51
CA ILE A 138 0.25 -6.47 -5.96
C ILE A 138 0.21 -5.19 -5.13
N ILE A 139 1.15 -5.01 -4.20
CA ILE A 139 1.23 -3.81 -3.35
C ILE A 139 1.30 -2.54 -4.21
N SER A 140 2.16 -2.54 -5.23
CA SER A 140 2.35 -1.38 -6.12
C SER A 140 1.08 -1.07 -6.92
N TYR A 141 0.39 -2.10 -7.41
CA TYR A 141 -0.85 -1.96 -8.17
C TYR A 141 -1.96 -1.31 -7.35
N TYR A 142 -2.17 -1.75 -6.11
CA TYR A 142 -3.18 -1.18 -5.22
C TYR A 142 -2.78 0.20 -4.68
N ALA A 143 -1.49 0.41 -4.38
CA ALA A 143 -0.98 1.72 -3.97
C ALA A 143 -1.22 2.79 -5.05
N GLU A 144 -1.09 2.44 -6.33
CA GLU A 144 -1.35 3.35 -7.44
C GLU A 144 -2.84 3.76 -7.52
N LYS A 145 -3.75 2.81 -7.30
CA LYS A 145 -5.21 3.09 -7.27
C LYS A 145 -5.59 3.96 -6.08
N LEU A 146 -5.12 3.61 -4.89
CA LEU A 146 -5.41 4.37 -3.67
C LEU A 146 -4.84 5.78 -3.74
N SER A 147 -3.60 5.94 -4.23
CA SER A 147 -3.01 7.27 -4.39
C SER A 147 -3.77 8.13 -5.39
N SER A 148 -4.34 7.54 -6.46
CA SER A 148 -5.10 8.30 -7.45
C SER A 148 -6.45 8.75 -6.87
N LEU A 149 -7.10 7.88 -6.10
CA LEU A 149 -8.38 8.16 -5.46
C LEU A 149 -8.23 9.17 -4.31
N ASP A 150 -7.17 9.07 -3.52
CA ASP A 150 -6.82 10.03 -2.46
C ASP A 150 -6.68 11.45 -3.01
N ALA A 151 -5.96 11.61 -4.14
CA ALA A 151 -5.86 12.89 -4.83
C ALA A 151 -7.22 13.39 -5.36
N ALA A 152 -8.07 12.48 -5.87
CA ALA A 152 -9.41 12.84 -6.34
C ALA A 152 -10.35 13.27 -5.19
N ILE A 153 -10.27 12.61 -4.04
CA ILE A 153 -11.01 12.94 -2.83
C ILE A 153 -10.59 14.32 -2.32
N ALA A 154 -9.28 14.57 -2.22
CA ALA A 154 -8.75 15.87 -1.82
C ALA A 154 -9.27 16.99 -2.73
N MET A 155 -9.21 16.80 -4.06
CA MET A 155 -9.73 17.76 -5.03
C MET A 155 -11.26 17.95 -4.95
N SER A 156 -12.01 16.88 -4.70
CA SER A 156 -13.47 16.95 -4.53
C SER A 156 -13.85 17.76 -3.28
N ILE A 157 -13.13 17.57 -2.18
CA ILE A 157 -13.31 18.35 -0.93
C ILE A 157 -12.99 19.82 -1.18
N GLU A 158 -11.89 20.14 -1.87
CA GLU A 158 -11.55 21.53 -2.20
C GLU A 158 -12.60 22.17 -3.13
N CYS A 159 -13.06 21.46 -4.16
CA CYS A 159 -14.14 21.92 -5.04
C CYS A 159 -15.46 22.16 -4.27
N SER A 160 -15.68 21.41 -3.18
CA SER A 160 -16.87 21.58 -2.32
C SER A 160 -16.84 22.87 -1.50
N LYS A 161 -15.67 23.50 -1.31
CA LYS A 161 -15.55 24.76 -0.56
C LYS A 161 -16.02 25.98 -1.36
N ALA A 162 -15.98 25.95 -2.69
CA ALA A 162 -16.32 27.09 -3.55
C ALA A 162 -17.21 26.67 -4.72
N GLY A 163 -18.51 26.52 -4.45
CA GLY A 163 -19.53 26.13 -5.44
C GLY A 163 -20.03 27.24 -6.35
N PHE A 164 -19.41 28.42 -6.37
CA PHE A 164 -19.95 29.58 -7.09
C PHE A 164 -18.94 30.14 -8.12
N LEU A 165 -19.38 30.24 -9.37
CA LEU A 165 -18.68 30.98 -10.42
C LEU A 165 -19.16 32.43 -10.38
N LEU A 166 -18.23 33.38 -10.23
CA LEU A 166 -18.54 34.81 -10.27
C LEU A 166 -18.12 35.39 -11.62
N GLY A 167 -19.09 35.71 -12.46
CA GLY A 167 -18.86 36.53 -13.65
C GLY A 167 -18.69 38.00 -13.24
N ALA A 168 -17.75 38.73 -13.84
CA ALA A 168 -17.56 40.16 -13.59
C ALA A 168 -17.65 40.94 -14.91
N LYS A 169 -18.44 42.02 -14.94
CA LYS A 169 -18.64 42.85 -16.14
C LYS A 169 -17.40 43.70 -16.51
N THR A 170 -16.51 44.00 -15.55
CA THR A 170 -15.31 44.83 -15.76
C THR A 170 -14.05 44.18 -15.19
N LYS A 171 -12.88 44.47 -15.79
CA LYS A 171 -11.58 43.94 -15.35
C LYS A 171 -11.23 44.33 -13.91
N ALA A 172 -11.60 45.53 -13.48
CA ALA A 172 -11.40 46.02 -12.12
C ALA A 172 -12.24 45.24 -11.09
N ALA A 173 -13.51 44.95 -11.41
CA ALA A 173 -14.36 44.12 -10.55
C ALA A 173 -13.85 42.68 -10.45
N ALA A 174 -13.33 42.12 -11.55
CA ALA A 174 -12.72 40.79 -11.57
C ALA A 174 -11.47 40.67 -10.68
N GLU A 175 -10.61 41.69 -10.64
CA GLU A 175 -9.41 41.69 -9.79
C GLU A 175 -9.74 41.84 -8.30
N SER A 176 -10.74 42.67 -7.95
CA SER A 176 -11.22 42.78 -6.57
C SER A 176 -11.87 41.48 -6.07
N LEU A 177 -12.64 40.80 -6.93
CA LEU A 177 -13.21 39.49 -6.62
C LEU A 177 -12.15 38.41 -6.43
N LYS A 178 -11.10 38.39 -7.27
CA LYS A 178 -9.97 37.45 -7.10
C LYS A 178 -9.30 37.66 -5.74
N LYS A 179 -9.05 38.91 -5.34
CA LYS A 179 -8.49 39.23 -4.01
C LYS A 179 -9.42 38.83 -2.86
N MET A 180 -10.74 38.99 -3.04
CA MET A 180 -11.73 38.56 -2.05
C MET A 180 -11.74 37.04 -1.90
N MET A 181 -11.75 36.31 -3.02
CA MET A 181 -11.67 34.85 -3.03
C MET A 181 -10.34 34.34 -2.47
N ASP A 182 -9.21 34.96 -2.81
CA ASP A 182 -7.90 34.60 -2.24
C ASP A 182 -7.89 34.73 -0.71
N LYS A 183 -8.53 35.78 -0.16
CA LYS A 183 -8.64 35.98 1.29
C LYS A 183 -9.57 34.96 1.96
N ILE A 184 -10.70 34.65 1.32
CA ILE A 184 -11.63 33.61 1.78
C ILE A 184 -10.95 32.23 1.76
N SER A 185 -10.27 31.89 0.67
CA SER A 185 -9.52 30.62 0.53
C SER A 185 -8.33 30.52 1.50
N ARG A 186 -7.76 31.64 1.94
CA ARG A 186 -6.76 31.70 3.01
C ARG A 186 -7.34 31.55 4.42
N GLY A 187 -8.66 31.52 4.57
CA GLY A 187 -9.35 31.35 5.85
C GLY A 187 -9.49 32.65 6.66
N GLU A 188 -9.45 33.82 6.04
CA GLU A 188 -9.73 35.08 6.74
C GLU A 188 -11.22 35.16 7.12
N CYS A 189 -11.54 35.19 8.43
CA CYS A 189 -12.93 35.15 8.93
C CYS A 189 -13.76 36.40 8.59
N CYS A 190 -13.14 37.53 8.23
CA CYS A 190 -13.82 38.76 7.89
C CYS A 190 -13.14 39.44 6.70
N VAL A 191 -13.85 39.50 5.57
CA VAL A 191 -13.39 40.19 4.36
C VAL A 191 -14.30 41.39 4.13
N ILE A 192 -13.78 42.58 4.38
CA ILE A 192 -14.47 43.86 4.12
C ILE A 192 -14.36 44.16 2.63
N TYR A 193 -15.49 44.38 1.97
CA TYR A 193 -15.58 44.71 0.55
C TYR A 193 -16.32 46.05 0.35
N ASP A 194 -16.10 46.69 -0.79
CA ASP A 194 -16.76 47.96 -1.14
C ASP A 194 -18.24 47.69 -1.46
N THR A 195 -19.15 48.44 -0.83
CA THR A 195 -20.61 48.33 -1.03
C THR A 195 -21.03 48.56 -2.47
N LYS A 196 -20.22 49.21 -3.31
CA LYS A 196 -20.47 49.33 -4.76
C LYS A 196 -20.47 47.98 -5.50
N LEU A 197 -19.96 46.92 -4.88
CA LEU A 197 -19.98 45.57 -5.44
C LEU A 197 -21.32 44.86 -5.21
N VAL A 198 -22.12 45.27 -4.22
CA VAL A 198 -23.43 44.68 -3.91
C VAL A 198 -24.51 45.70 -4.26
N THR A 199 -25.22 45.49 -5.37
CA THR A 199 -26.41 46.29 -5.72
C THR A 199 -27.63 45.78 -4.95
N ASP A 200 -28.30 46.68 -4.24
CA ASP A 200 -29.46 46.43 -3.35
C ASP A 200 -30.80 46.11 -4.07
N ASP A 201 -30.80 45.64 -5.32
CA ASP A 201 -32.02 45.54 -6.12
C ASP A 201 -32.46 44.08 -6.39
N PRO A 202 -33.59 43.59 -5.82
CA PRO A 202 -34.02 42.18 -5.95
C PRO A 202 -34.53 41.78 -7.33
N VAL A 203 -34.70 42.73 -8.26
CA VAL A 203 -35.37 42.52 -9.56
C VAL A 203 -34.52 42.94 -10.76
N SER A 204 -33.42 43.69 -10.57
CA SER A 204 -32.60 44.11 -11.71
C SER A 204 -31.77 42.93 -12.25
N LYS A 205 -31.89 42.68 -13.55
CA LYS A 205 -31.04 41.75 -14.34
C LYS A 205 -29.58 42.22 -14.46
N ASP A 206 -29.14 43.12 -13.58
CA ASP A 206 -27.89 43.86 -13.72
C ASP A 206 -26.96 43.76 -12.51
N SER A 207 -27.12 42.75 -11.66
CA SER A 207 -26.04 42.34 -10.76
C SER A 207 -24.73 42.22 -11.55
N PRO A 208 -23.63 42.86 -11.12
CA PRO A 208 -22.33 42.71 -11.77
C PRO A 208 -21.81 41.27 -11.67
N PHE A 209 -22.49 40.43 -10.88
CA PHE A 209 -22.21 39.03 -10.65
C PHE A 209 -23.39 38.15 -11.11
N GLN A 210 -23.11 37.20 -11.99
CA GLN A 210 -24.01 36.08 -12.22
C GLN A 210 -23.71 35.00 -11.18
N TYR A 211 -24.64 34.78 -10.25
CA TYR A 211 -24.60 33.64 -9.34
C TYR A 211 -25.05 32.40 -10.10
N TRP A 212 -24.09 31.52 -10.45
CA TRP A 212 -24.44 30.19 -10.91
C TRP A 212 -24.48 29.26 -9.69
N ASP A 213 -25.69 28.97 -9.20
CA ASP A 213 -25.88 27.99 -8.14
C ASP A 213 -25.53 26.60 -8.67
N ARG A 214 -24.32 26.12 -8.39
CA ARG A 214 -24.10 24.67 -8.41
C ARG A 214 -24.69 24.18 -7.10
N LYS A 215 -25.83 23.48 -7.18
CA LYS A 215 -26.38 22.73 -6.05
C LYS A 215 -25.27 21.86 -5.46
N LEU A 216 -24.66 22.33 -4.37
CA LEU A 216 -23.44 21.74 -3.81
C LEU A 216 -23.67 20.30 -3.34
N LYS A 217 -24.88 20.04 -2.81
CA LYS A 217 -25.30 18.71 -2.36
C LYS A 217 -25.41 17.70 -3.51
N GLU A 218 -25.82 18.12 -4.71
CA GLU A 218 -25.93 17.24 -5.88
C GLU A 218 -24.55 16.96 -6.52
N ASN A 219 -23.53 17.79 -6.24
CA ASN A 219 -22.17 17.61 -6.77
C ASN A 219 -21.18 17.06 -5.73
N TYR A 220 -21.61 16.74 -4.51
CA TYR A 220 -20.76 16.16 -3.48
C TYR A 220 -20.54 14.66 -3.74
N ILE A 221 -19.61 14.35 -4.64
CA ILE A 221 -19.24 12.98 -5.01
C ILE A 221 -18.31 12.29 -3.99
N THR A 222 -17.82 13.04 -3.00
CA THR A 222 -16.82 12.56 -2.03
C THR A 222 -17.32 11.35 -1.24
N SER A 223 -18.62 11.25 -0.96
CA SER A 223 -19.19 10.08 -0.27
C SER A 223 -19.00 8.79 -1.08
N ASP A 224 -19.21 8.86 -2.39
CA ASP A 224 -19.07 7.71 -3.28
C ASP A 224 -17.60 7.34 -3.47
N GLN A 225 -16.73 8.35 -3.58
CA GLN A 225 -15.28 8.14 -3.63
C GLN A 225 -14.73 7.47 -2.36
N LEU A 226 -15.26 7.80 -1.17
CA LEU A 226 -14.90 7.12 0.07
C LEU A 226 -15.38 5.66 0.11
N ASN A 227 -16.53 5.36 -0.49
CA ASN A 227 -17.01 3.99 -0.64
C ASN A 227 -16.13 3.18 -1.62
N ASP A 228 -15.72 3.79 -2.73
CA ASP A 228 -14.77 3.20 -3.67
C ASP A 228 -13.42 2.94 -3.00
N PHE A 229 -12.99 3.85 -2.12
CA PHE A 229 -11.75 3.75 -1.37
C PHE A 229 -11.76 2.52 -0.45
N GLN A 230 -12.83 2.35 0.33
CA GLN A 230 -13.00 1.16 1.17
C GLN A 230 -13.09 -0.12 0.34
N THR A 231 -13.73 -0.06 -0.82
CA THR A 231 -13.86 -1.21 -1.73
C THR A 231 -12.49 -1.65 -2.25
N ILE A 232 -11.62 -0.71 -2.65
CA ILE A 232 -10.26 -1.02 -3.11
C ILE A 232 -9.43 -1.65 -1.97
N LEU A 233 -9.54 -1.14 -0.75
CA LEU A 233 -8.86 -1.74 0.42
C LEU A 233 -9.35 -3.15 0.71
N ASN A 234 -10.67 -3.37 0.67
CA ASN A 234 -11.25 -4.70 0.88
C ASN A 234 -10.81 -5.69 -0.20
N ASN A 235 -10.70 -5.24 -1.46
CA ASN A 235 -10.19 -6.06 -2.56
C ASN A 235 -8.72 -6.44 -2.36
N PHE A 236 -7.88 -5.48 -1.91
CA PHE A 236 -6.49 -5.78 -1.57
C PHE A 236 -6.41 -6.81 -0.44
N ASP A 237 -7.15 -6.59 0.65
CA ASP A 237 -7.16 -7.50 1.79
C ASP A 237 -7.62 -8.89 1.37
N ALA A 238 -8.67 -8.98 0.55
CA ALA A 238 -9.14 -10.24 0.01
C ALA A 238 -8.04 -10.95 -0.81
N GLU A 239 -7.30 -10.21 -1.63
CA GLU A 239 -6.24 -10.74 -2.49
C GLU A 239 -5.01 -11.25 -1.72
N ILE A 240 -4.68 -10.65 -0.57
CA ILE A 240 -3.60 -11.13 0.32
C ILE A 240 -4.07 -12.17 1.34
N GLY A 241 -5.38 -12.47 1.38
CA GLY A 241 -5.96 -13.48 2.28
C GLY A 241 -6.35 -12.98 3.66
N ILE A 242 -6.54 -11.67 3.82
CA ILE A 242 -7.16 -11.07 5.01
C ILE A 242 -8.68 -11.06 4.81
N LYS A 243 -9.40 -11.70 5.74
CA LYS A 243 -10.86 -11.72 5.75
C LYS A 243 -11.42 -10.31 5.92
N THR A 244 -12.23 -9.86 4.97
CA THR A 244 -12.94 -8.57 5.05
C THR A 244 -14.44 -8.77 4.97
N ILE A 245 -15.17 -7.98 5.77
CA ILE A 245 -16.62 -7.90 5.69
C ILE A 245 -16.94 -6.64 4.87
N PRO A 246 -17.71 -6.73 3.78
CA PRO A 246 -18.06 -5.57 2.98
C PRO A 246 -18.80 -4.52 3.81
N TYR A 247 -18.43 -3.25 3.62
CA TYR A 247 -18.94 -2.10 4.37
C TYR A 247 -20.47 -1.92 4.23
N GLN A 248 -21.02 -2.22 3.05
CA GLN A 248 -22.46 -2.32 2.87
C GLN A 248 -22.96 -3.66 3.42
N LYS A 249 -23.17 -3.72 4.73
CA LYS A 249 -24.07 -4.70 5.34
C LYS A 249 -25.48 -4.49 4.76
N LYS A 250 -25.77 -5.08 3.60
CA LYS A 250 -27.12 -5.51 3.31
C LYS A 250 -27.45 -6.50 4.42
N GLU A 251 -28.47 -6.24 5.24
CA GLU A 251 -28.86 -7.03 6.42
C GLU A 251 -29.19 -8.51 6.12
N ARG A 252 -28.96 -8.99 4.89
CA ARG A 252 -29.13 -10.37 4.44
C ARG A 252 -28.02 -10.75 3.45
N LEU A 253 -26.75 -10.67 3.86
CA LEU A 253 -25.75 -11.52 3.20
C LEU A 253 -26.09 -12.96 3.57
N VAL A 254 -26.46 -13.76 2.57
CA VAL A 254 -26.72 -15.19 2.76
C VAL A 254 -25.39 -15.82 3.17
N THR A 255 -25.38 -16.61 4.24
CA THR A 255 -24.17 -17.20 4.84
C THR A 255 -23.28 -17.91 3.81
N SER A 256 -23.89 -18.57 2.82
CA SER A 256 -23.18 -19.24 1.74
C SER A 256 -22.38 -18.31 0.80
N GLU A 257 -22.84 -17.06 0.58
CA GLU A 257 -22.10 -16.10 -0.24
C GLU A 257 -20.89 -15.54 0.53
N ALA A 258 -21.05 -15.33 1.84
CA ALA A 258 -19.95 -14.92 2.71
C ALA A 258 -18.87 -16.00 2.78
N GLU A 259 -19.25 -17.27 2.96
CA GLU A 259 -18.34 -18.42 2.98
C GLU A 259 -17.59 -18.59 1.66
N SER A 260 -18.28 -18.49 0.51
CA SER A 260 -17.63 -18.59 -0.81
C SER A 260 -16.57 -17.50 -1.00
N ARG A 261 -16.86 -16.26 -0.58
CA ARG A 261 -15.88 -15.16 -0.65
C ARG A 261 -14.69 -15.34 0.29
N MET A 262 -14.91 -15.97 1.45
CA MET A 262 -13.83 -16.31 2.38
C MET A 262 -12.89 -17.36 1.77
N ILE A 263 -13.43 -18.34 1.05
CA ILE A 263 -12.64 -19.35 0.33
C ILE A 263 -11.83 -18.68 -0.79
N ASP A 264 -12.45 -17.83 -1.60
CA ASP A 264 -11.78 -17.12 -2.69
C ASP A 264 -10.64 -16.21 -2.17
N SER A 265 -10.87 -15.55 -1.02
CA SER A 265 -9.84 -14.75 -0.36
C SER A 265 -8.68 -15.60 0.16
N ALA A 266 -8.97 -16.77 0.74
CA ALA A 266 -7.95 -17.65 1.30
C ALA A 266 -7.13 -18.40 0.24
N ALA A 267 -7.65 -18.56 -0.99
CA ALA A 267 -7.00 -19.38 -2.02
C ALA A 267 -5.54 -18.97 -2.29
N ARG A 268 -5.26 -17.65 -2.36
CA ARG A 268 -3.90 -17.18 -2.65
C ARG A 268 -2.96 -17.31 -1.45
N SER A 269 -3.43 -17.00 -0.24
CA SER A 269 -2.62 -17.13 0.97
C SER A 269 -2.31 -18.59 1.28
N ILE A 270 -3.20 -19.54 0.93
CA ILE A 270 -2.95 -20.99 1.02
C ILE A 270 -1.80 -21.40 0.09
N VAL A 271 -1.80 -20.97 -1.18
CA VAL A 271 -0.70 -21.31 -2.11
C VAL A 271 0.64 -20.75 -1.61
N TRP A 272 0.65 -19.53 -1.08
CA TRP A 272 1.83 -18.94 -0.46
C TRP A 272 2.27 -19.73 0.77
N TYR A 273 1.32 -20.15 1.62
CA TYR A 273 1.60 -20.97 2.81
C TYR A 273 2.21 -22.33 2.45
N GLU A 274 1.64 -23.04 1.47
CA GLU A 274 2.15 -24.34 1.01
C GLU A 274 3.56 -24.20 0.43
N THR A 275 3.78 -23.13 -0.35
CA THR A 275 5.09 -22.83 -0.95
C THR A 275 6.13 -22.51 0.12
N LEU A 276 5.78 -21.68 1.10
CA LEU A 276 6.65 -21.34 2.23
C LEU A 276 6.95 -22.57 3.07
N SER A 277 5.94 -23.37 3.42
CA SER A 277 6.09 -24.58 4.23
C SER A 277 7.03 -25.58 3.56
N SER A 278 6.83 -25.87 2.27
CA SER A 278 7.72 -26.76 1.52
C SER A 278 9.17 -26.24 1.44
N SER A 279 9.35 -24.93 1.35
CA SER A 279 10.69 -24.32 1.31
C SER A 279 11.36 -24.36 2.68
N ILE A 280 10.61 -24.09 3.75
CA ILE A 280 11.08 -24.13 5.13
C ILE A 280 11.46 -25.56 5.55
N GLU A 281 10.70 -26.57 5.13
CA GLU A 281 11.03 -27.98 5.38
C GLU A 281 12.41 -28.36 4.83
N LYS A 282 12.74 -27.89 3.60
CA LYS A 282 14.06 -28.13 3.00
C LYS A 282 15.17 -27.44 3.77
N VAL A 283 14.95 -26.19 4.19
CA VAL A 283 15.91 -25.43 5.02
C VAL A 283 16.14 -26.13 6.36
N ASN A 284 15.05 -26.54 7.03
CA ASN A 284 15.12 -27.26 8.30
C ASN A 284 15.86 -28.59 8.16
N HIS A 285 15.63 -29.35 7.08
CA HIS A 285 16.35 -30.58 6.81
C HIS A 285 17.84 -30.36 6.52
N MET A 286 18.19 -29.30 5.79
CA MET A 286 19.57 -29.00 5.42
C MET A 286 20.40 -28.46 6.60
N PHE A 287 19.83 -27.56 7.40
CA PHE A 287 20.56 -26.83 8.45
C PHE A 287 20.19 -27.26 9.87
N ASN A 288 19.32 -28.27 10.02
CA ASN A 288 18.81 -28.75 11.31
C ASN A 288 18.23 -27.60 12.18
N THR A 289 17.36 -26.79 11.56
CA THR A 289 16.67 -25.66 12.20
C THR A 289 15.22 -25.98 12.53
N ASP A 290 14.61 -25.16 13.39
CA ASP A 290 13.19 -25.25 13.76
C ASP A 290 12.43 -23.99 13.31
N ILE A 291 12.57 -23.62 12.04
CA ILE A 291 11.79 -22.51 11.46
C ILE A 291 10.36 -23.00 11.26
N LYS A 292 9.36 -22.23 11.70
CA LYS A 292 7.94 -22.51 11.44
C LYS A 292 7.24 -21.30 10.84
N VAL A 293 6.26 -21.58 9.98
CA VAL A 293 5.33 -20.58 9.44
C VAL A 293 3.91 -20.96 9.83
N ARG A 294 3.10 -19.97 10.20
CA ARG A 294 1.68 -20.13 10.49
C ARG A 294 0.87 -19.02 9.84
N LEU A 295 -0.37 -19.32 9.49
CA LEU A 295 -1.36 -18.29 9.13
C LEU A 295 -1.81 -17.60 10.42
N ARG A 296 -1.71 -16.26 10.47
CA ARG A 296 -2.08 -15.50 11.68
C ARG A 296 -3.57 -15.59 12.00
N TYR A 297 -4.40 -15.75 10.97
CA TYR A 297 -5.87 -15.72 11.08
C TYR A 297 -6.49 -17.10 10.83
N ASP A 298 -5.90 -18.14 11.41
CA ASP A 298 -6.45 -19.50 11.36
C ASP A 298 -7.65 -19.62 12.33
N GLU A 299 -8.81 -20.02 11.80
CA GLU A 299 -10.04 -20.20 12.59
C GLU A 299 -9.95 -21.38 13.56
N THR A 300 -9.01 -22.31 13.33
CA THR A 300 -8.84 -23.49 14.17
C THR A 300 -8.30 -23.14 15.57
N GLU A 301 -7.39 -22.17 15.70
CA GLU A 301 -6.85 -21.73 16.99
C GLU A 301 -7.76 -20.71 17.72
N THR A 302 -8.55 -19.94 16.97
CA THR A 302 -9.41 -18.90 17.56
C THR A 302 -10.56 -19.54 18.36
N ASN A 303 -11.11 -20.66 17.88
CA ASN A 303 -12.16 -21.42 18.59
C ASN A 303 -11.64 -22.18 19.83
N LEU A 304 -10.36 -22.59 19.85
CA LEU A 304 -9.76 -23.24 21.02
C LEU A 304 -9.59 -22.26 22.19
N ASN A 305 -9.22 -21.01 21.90
CA ASN A 305 -9.03 -19.99 22.94
C ASN A 305 -10.35 -19.43 23.52
N GLU A 306 -11.46 -19.52 22.79
CA GLU A 306 -12.80 -19.18 23.31
C GLU A 306 -13.39 -20.34 24.14
N GLY A 307 -13.18 -21.60 23.75
CA GLY A 307 -13.63 -22.77 24.51
C GLY A 307 -12.95 -22.98 25.88
N TYR A 308 -11.75 -22.42 26.10
CA TYR A 308 -11.09 -22.44 27.41
C TYR A 308 -11.55 -21.30 28.35
N LYS A 309 -12.18 -20.24 27.83
CA LYS A 309 -12.73 -19.17 28.68
C LYS A 309 -14.12 -19.48 29.21
N GLU A 310 -14.91 -20.30 28.51
CA GLU A 310 -16.24 -20.71 28.98
C GLU A 310 -16.20 -21.86 30.00
N ASN A 311 -15.16 -22.70 30.00
CA ASN A 311 -15.03 -23.81 30.95
C ASN A 311 -14.22 -23.49 32.23
N GLY A 312 -13.87 -22.22 32.44
CA GLY A 312 -13.10 -21.74 33.60
C GLY A 312 -13.88 -20.88 34.61
N MET A 313 -15.21 -20.78 34.46
CA MET A 313 -16.09 -20.16 35.45
C MET A 313 -17.25 -21.12 35.77
N GLY A 314 -16.97 -22.04 36.69
CA GLY A 314 -17.92 -22.92 37.36
C GLY A 314 -17.31 -23.43 38.66
#